data_AF-A0AAX2KKH5-F1
#
_entry.id   AF-A0AAX2KKH5-F1
#
_cell.length_a   1.000
_cell.length_b   1.000
_cell.length_c   1.000
_cell.angle_alpha   90.00
_cell.angle_beta   90.00
_cell.angle_gamma   90.00
#
_symmetry.space_group_name_H-M   'P 1'
#
loop_
_entity.id
_entity.type
_entity.pdbx_description
1 polymer ?
#
loop_
_entity_poly.entity_id
_entity_poly.type
_entity_poly.pdbx_seq_one_letter_code
_entity_poly.pdbx_strand_id
1 'polypeptide(L)' 'MQHLKNIKSGNPKTKEQYQLTKNFDVIWLYTEDGKNWYEEVNNFQDDTIKIVYDENNIIAAITKDASTLNPEGF' A
#
# COMPACT_ATOMS: atom_id res chain seq x y z
N MET A 1 4.10 -15.69 -0.17
CA MET A 1 4.29 -14.60 -1.14
C MET A 1 3.06 -13.71 -1.06
N GLN A 2 3.24 -12.43 -0.80
CA GLN A 2 2.14 -11.48 -0.69
C GLN A 2 1.94 -10.81 -2.05
N HIS A 3 0.68 -10.66 -2.45
CA HIS A 3 0.32 -10.01 -3.71
C HIS A 3 -0.87 -9.09 -3.44
N LEU A 4 -0.64 -7.79 -3.60
CA LEU A 4 -1.63 -6.74 -3.43
C LEU A 4 -1.81 -6.08 -4.81
N LYS A 5 -3.04 -5.89 -5.26
CA LYS A 5 -3.35 -5.42 -6.62
C LYS A 5 -4.23 -4.18 -6.60
N ASN A 6 -4.06 -3.35 -7.63
CA ASN A 6 -4.93 -2.23 -7.95
C ASN A 6 -5.13 -1.30 -6.75
N ILE A 7 -4.02 -0.88 -6.14
CA ILE A 7 -4.06 -0.12 -4.89
C ILE A 7 -4.51 1.31 -5.19
N LYS A 8 -5.52 1.78 -4.46
CA LYS A 8 -6.12 3.12 -4.64
C LYS A 8 -6.34 3.80 -3.31
N SER A 9 -6.32 5.13 -3.31
CA SER A 9 -6.74 5.89 -2.14
C SER A 9 -8.22 5.65 -1.80
N GLY A 10 -8.52 5.69 -0.51
CA GLY A 10 -9.88 5.57 0.01
C GLY A 10 -10.05 6.31 1.33
N ASN A 11 -11.30 6.46 1.75
CA ASN A 11 -11.62 7.10 3.02
C ASN A 11 -11.12 6.29 4.23
N PRO A 12 -10.81 6.94 5.36
CA PRO A 12 -10.54 6.24 6.62
C PRO A 12 -11.75 5.37 7.01
N LYS A 13 -11.50 4.13 7.44
CA LYS A 13 -12.51 3.15 7.84
C LYS A 13 -12.62 2.98 9.36
N THR A 14 -11.63 3.44 10.12
CA THR A 14 -11.63 3.38 11.59
C THR A 14 -11.53 4.76 12.22
N LYS A 15 -11.87 4.86 13.52
CA LYS A 15 -11.73 6.11 14.28
C LYS A 15 -10.28 6.58 14.36
N GLU A 16 -9.35 5.65 14.49
CA GLU A 16 -7.91 5.94 14.50
C GLU A 16 -7.46 6.49 13.15
N GLN A 17 -7.85 5.83 12.05
CA GLN A 17 -7.55 6.30 10.71
C GLN A 17 -8.12 7.70 10.45
N TYR A 18 -9.35 7.95 10.91
CA TYR A 18 -9.97 9.28 10.82
C TYR A 18 -9.18 10.33 11.59
N GLN A 19 -8.72 10.01 12.80
CA GLN A 19 -7.96 10.95 13.62
C GLN A 19 -6.58 11.25 13.03
N LEU A 20 -5.92 10.25 12.44
CA LEU A 20 -4.66 10.41 11.73
C LEU A 20 -4.82 11.25 10.47
N THR A 21 -5.86 11.01 9.66
CA THR A 21 -6.18 11.88 8.51
C THR A 21 -6.46 13.30 8.96
N LYS A 22 -7.25 13.51 10.02
CA LYS A 22 -7.60 14.84 10.52
C LYS A 22 -6.38 15.63 11.02
N ASN A 23 -5.42 14.96 11.64
CA ASN A 23 -4.28 15.61 12.29
C ASN A 23 -3.03 15.71 11.41
N PHE A 24 -2.85 14.78 10.48
CA PHE A 24 -1.61 14.59 9.73
C PHE A 24 -1.83 14.36 8.23
N ASP A 25 -3.05 14.55 7.73
CA ASP A 25 -3.41 14.42 6.31
C ASP A 25 -3.05 13.05 5.69
N VAL A 26 -3.08 11.98 6.49
CA VAL A 26 -2.81 10.62 6.02
C VAL A 26 -3.81 10.21 4.94
N ILE A 27 -3.28 9.87 3.76
CA ILE A 27 -4.00 9.25 2.65
C ILE A 27 -3.94 7.74 2.82
N TRP A 28 -5.10 7.11 2.96
CA TRP A 28 -5.21 5.67 3.15
C TRP A 28 -5.30 4.94 1.82
N LEU A 29 -4.43 3.95 1.63
CA LEU A 29 -4.38 3.16 0.41
C LEU A 29 -4.97 1.77 0.66
N TYR A 30 -5.82 1.33 -0.26
CA TYR A 30 -6.51 0.06 -0.18
C TYR A 30 -6.37 -0.74 -1.48
N THR A 31 -6.23 -2.05 -1.33
CA THR A 31 -6.32 -3.00 -2.44
C THR A 31 -7.75 -3.15 -2.95
N GLU A 32 -7.91 -3.77 -4.12
CA GLU A 32 -9.24 -4.11 -4.66
C GLU A 32 -10.08 -5.02 -3.74
N ASP A 33 -9.44 -5.89 -2.94
CA ASP A 33 -10.09 -6.73 -1.94
C ASP A 33 -10.24 -6.04 -0.57
N GLY A 34 -9.85 -4.77 -0.46
CA GLY A 34 -10.16 -3.88 0.66
C GLY A 34 -9.16 -3.87 1.82
N LYS A 35 -8.00 -4.53 1.68
CA LYS A 35 -6.90 -4.51 2.67
C LYS A 35 -6.20 -3.16 2.67
N ASN A 36 -5.74 -2.72 3.85
CA ASN A 36 -5.03 -1.46 4.02
C ASN A 36 -3.53 -1.65 3.77
N TRP A 37 -2.94 -0.86 2.88
CA TRP A 37 -1.52 -0.94 2.52
C TRP A 37 -0.60 -0.84 3.75
N TYR A 38 -0.78 0.18 4.59
CA TYR A 38 0.14 0.46 5.71
C TYR A 38 0.11 -0.63 6.78
N GLU A 39 -1.03 -1.29 6.97
CA GLU A 39 -1.15 -2.45 7.85
C GLU A 39 -0.46 -3.68 7.23
N GLU A 40 -0.64 -3.89 5.93
CA GLU A 40 -0.08 -5.01 5.17
C GLU A 40 1.43 -4.93 4.96
N VAL A 41 2.06 -3.75 5.09
CA VAL A 41 3.54 -3.57 5.00
C VAL A 41 4.26 -4.52 5.97
N ASN A 42 3.73 -4.72 7.18
CA ASN A 42 4.34 -5.59 8.20
C ASN A 42 4.27 -7.09 7.86
N ASN A 43 3.46 -7.48 6.89
CA ASN A 43 3.29 -8.89 6.48
C ASN A 43 4.31 -9.31 5.41
N PHE A 44 5.09 -8.38 4.86
CA PHE A 44 6.14 -8.69 3.90
C PHE A 44 7.35 -9.29 4.61
N GLN A 45 7.93 -10.34 4.02
CA GLN A 45 9.18 -10.93 4.51
C GLN A 45 10.36 -10.01 4.21
N ASP A 46 11.22 -9.71 5.18
CA ASP A 46 12.34 -8.76 5.03
C ASP A 46 13.22 -9.06 3.81
N ASP A 47 13.75 -10.28 3.68
CA ASP A 47 14.74 -10.63 2.63
C ASP A 47 14.11 -11.11 1.31
N THR A 48 13.00 -10.47 0.91
CA THR A 48 12.36 -10.71 -0.39
C THR A 48 12.34 -9.44 -1.24
N ILE A 49 12.31 -9.61 -2.56
CA ILE A 49 12.15 -8.48 -3.50
C ILE A 49 10.67 -8.11 -3.58
N LYS A 50 10.36 -6.82 -3.51
CA LYS A 50 9.03 -6.23 -3.71
C LYS A 50 9.06 -5.45 -5.00
N ILE A 51 8.05 -5.66 -5.82
CA ILE A 51 7.91 -5.09 -7.16
C ILE A 51 6.60 -4.33 -7.20
N VAL A 52 6.66 -3.10 -7.72
CA VAL A 52 5.49 -2.32 -8.13
C VAL A 52 5.47 -2.33 -9.66
N TYR A 53 4.31 -2.60 -10.24
CA TYR A 53 4.12 -2.66 -11.68
C TYR A 53 2.81 -1.95 -12.04
N ASP A 54 2.71 -1.39 -13.25
CA ASP A 54 1.50 -0.70 -13.71
C ASP A 54 0.44 -1.66 -14.27
N GLU A 55 -0.70 -1.12 -14.73
CA GLU A 55 -1.79 -1.91 -15.32
C GLU A 55 -1.39 -2.71 -16.58
N ASN A 56 -0.29 -2.35 -17.25
CA ASN A 56 0.28 -3.07 -18.38
C ASN A 56 1.34 -4.10 -17.95
N ASN A 57 1.48 -4.35 -16.64
CA ASN A 57 2.47 -5.20 -16.00
C ASN A 57 3.93 -4.75 -16.23
N ILE A 58 4.15 -3.46 -16.48
CA ILE A 58 5.49 -2.89 -16.59
C ILE A 58 5.99 -2.53 -15.19
N ILE A 59 7.16 -3.05 -14.83
CA ILE A 59 7.78 -2.79 -13.53
C ILE A 59 8.19 -1.32 -13.42
N ALA A 60 7.67 -0.63 -12.41
CA ALA A 60 7.92 0.79 -12.14
C ALA A 60 8.87 1.01 -10.95
N ALA A 61 8.88 0.10 -9.97
CA ALA A 61 9.77 0.17 -8.82
C ALA A 61 10.16 -1.21 -8.27
N ILE A 62 11.35 -1.28 -7.66
CA ILE A 62 11.90 -2.48 -7.03
C ILE A 62 12.56 -2.09 -5.70
N THR A 63 12.29 -2.82 -4.63
CA THR A 63 12.92 -2.62 -3.31
C THR A 63 12.96 -3.91 -2.51
N LYS A 64 13.75 -3.96 -1.44
CA LYS A 64 13.62 -4.97 -0.38
C LYS A 64 12.80 -4.47 0.81
N ASP A 65 12.59 -3.17 0.95
CA ASP A 65 11.81 -2.56 2.02
C ASP A 65 10.48 -2.02 1.47
N ALA A 66 9.38 -2.69 1.80
CA ALA A 66 8.06 -2.30 1.31
C ALA A 66 7.63 -0.92 1.83
N SER A 67 8.12 -0.48 2.99
CA SER A 67 7.73 0.79 3.60
C SER A 67 8.20 2.01 2.80
N THR A 68 9.16 1.84 1.89
CA THR A 68 9.63 2.92 1.00
C THR A 68 8.72 3.17 -0.19
N LEU A 69 7.69 2.34 -0.41
CA LEU A 69 6.82 2.42 -1.58
C LEU A 69 5.56 3.24 -1.31
N ASN A 70 5.16 4.03 -2.31
CA ASN A 70 3.80 4.57 -2.44
C ASN A 70 3.15 3.93 -3.69
N PRO A 71 2.39 2.83 -3.54
CA PRO A 71 1.84 2.08 -4.67
C PRO A 71 0.48 2.60 -5.15
N GLU A 72 0.09 3.83 -4.82
CA GLU A 72 -1.16 4.41 -5.32
C GLU A 72 -1.18 4.48 -6.85
N GLY A 73 -2.20 3.86 -7.48
CA GLY A 73 -2.39 3.86 -8.92
C GLY A 73 -1.60 2.79 -9.67
N PHE A 74 -0.93 1.88 -8.95
CA PHE A 74 -0.23 0.70 -9.48
C PHE A 74 -0.95 -0.60 -9.08
#